data_AF-A0A178D4A5-F1
#
_entry.id   AF-A0A178D4A5-F1
#
_cell.length_a   1.000
_cell.length_b   1.000
_cell.length_c   1.000
_cell.angle_alpha   90.00
_cell.angle_beta   90.00
_cell.angle_gamma   90.00
#
_symmetry.space_group_name_H-M   'P 1'
#
loop_
_entity.id
_entity.type
_entity.pdbx_description
1 polymer ?
#
loop_
_entity_poly.entity_id
_entity_poly.type
_entity_poly.pdbx_seq_one_letter_code
_entity_poly.pdbx_strand_id
1 'polypeptide(L)'
;MIYELRVYTTIPGRLPNLLARFENHTLRIWEKHGIRQLGFWYVFRLFSDLIVRLWLWSPINPIVLVYLTIVKLILVDRTTLVGPDANDLTYMLAWESLAEREQKWDAFFNDPEWIEARANSEKDGAINAKVASSFLVPTKFSAIQ
;
A
#
# COMPACT_ATOMS: atom_id res chain seq x y z
N MET A 1 -14.70 19.48 0.55
CA MET A 1 -13.93 18.23 0.63
C MET A 1 -12.60 18.41 -0.09
N ILE A 2 -11.48 18.01 0.53
CA ILE A 2 -10.13 18.00 -0.04
C ILE A 2 -9.68 16.55 -0.09
N TYR A 3 -9.10 16.12 -1.20
CA TYR A 3 -8.59 14.76 -1.36
C TYR A 3 -7.07 14.78 -1.29
N GLU A 4 -6.48 13.86 -0.55
CA GLU A 4 -5.03 13.70 -0.49
C GLU A 4 -4.64 12.36 -1.11
N LEU A 5 -3.96 12.41 -2.25
CA LEU A 5 -3.32 11.25 -2.85
C LEU A 5 -1.92 11.09 -2.24
N ARG A 6 -1.61 9.90 -1.76
CA ARG A 6 -0.33 9.57 -1.15
C ARG A 6 0.29 8.39 -1.89
N VAL A 7 1.58 8.54 -2.23
CA VAL A 7 2.38 7.52 -2.90
C VAL A 7 3.60 7.23 -2.05
N TYR A 8 3.68 6.01 -1.54
CA TYR A 8 4.76 5.52 -0.70
C TYR A 8 5.61 4.56 -1.52
N THR A 9 6.78 5.01 -1.93
CA THR A 9 7.77 4.16 -2.59
C THR A 9 8.56 3.42 -1.54
N THR A 10 8.43 2.10 -1.51
CA THR A 10 9.13 1.26 -0.54
C THR A 10 10.53 0.92 -1.01
N ILE A 11 11.43 0.71 -0.04
CA ILE A 11 12.71 0.07 -0.34
C ILE A 11 12.41 -1.32 -0.94
N PRO A 12 13.13 -1.76 -1.99
CA PRO A 12 12.91 -3.06 -2.60
C PRO A 12 12.80 -4.19 -1.56
N GLY A 13 11.76 -5.02 -1.69
CA GLY A 13 11.46 -6.12 -0.77
C GLY A 13 10.70 -5.73 0.51
N ARG A 14 10.48 -4.43 0.78
CA ARG A 14 9.80 -3.97 2.02
C ARG A 14 8.31 -3.64 1.86
N LEU A 15 7.76 -3.74 0.65
CA LEU A 15 6.32 -3.57 0.42
C LEU A 15 5.45 -4.48 1.31
N PRO A 16 5.76 -5.78 1.51
CA PRO A 16 4.97 -6.62 2.41
C PRO A 16 4.93 -6.10 3.86
N ASN A 17 6.04 -5.55 4.36
CA ASN A 17 6.11 -4.98 5.70
C ASN A 17 5.23 -3.73 5.80
N LEU A 18 5.21 -2.90 4.75
CA LEU A 18 4.32 -1.74 4.69
C LEU A 18 2.85 -2.17 4.72
N LEU A 19 2.48 -3.13 3.88
CA LEU A 19 1.11 -3.64 3.80
C LEU A 19 0.66 -4.23 5.14
N ALA A 20 1.49 -5.06 5.76
CA ALA A 20 1.22 -5.64 7.08
C ALA A 20 1.02 -4.57 8.16
N ARG A 21 1.81 -3.48 8.13
CA ARG A 21 1.62 -2.35 9.06
C ARG A 21 0.28 -1.64 8.84
N PHE A 22 -0.15 -1.51 7.58
CA PHE A 22 -1.45 -0.93 7.27
C PHE A 22 -2.59 -1.81 7.77
N GLU A 23 -2.56 -3.09 7.40
CA GLU A 23 -3.59 -4.08 7.70
C GLU A 23 -3.74 -4.35 9.20
N ASN A 24 -2.62 -4.59 9.91
CA ASN A 24 -2.66 -5.04 11.29
C ASN A 24 -2.79 -3.91 12.32
N HIS A 25 -2.47 -2.67 11.93
CA HIS A 25 -2.38 -1.56 12.88
C HIS A 25 -2.99 -0.26 12.36
N THR A 26 -2.48 0.25 11.22
CA THR A 26 -2.72 1.63 10.81
C THR A 26 -4.20 1.93 10.59
N LEU A 27 -4.93 1.06 9.89
CA LEU A 27 -6.33 1.30 9.54
C LEU A 27 -7.23 1.39 10.77
N ARG A 28 -7.00 0.54 11.79
CA ARG A 28 -7.73 0.61 13.07
C ARG A 28 -7.46 1.91 13.82
N ILE A 29 -6.20 2.35 13.84
CA ILE A 29 -5.82 3.60 14.52
C ILE A 29 -6.37 4.81 13.76
N TRP A 30 -6.40 4.76 12.41
CA TRP A 30 -7.05 5.79 11.60
C TRP A 30 -8.53 5.89 11.85
N GLU A 31 -9.23 4.76 11.98
CA GLU A 31 -10.64 4.72 12.36
C GLU A 31 -10.86 5.40 13.72
N LYS A 32 -10.03 5.11 14.73
CA LYS A 32 -10.03 5.75 16.05
C LYS A 32 -9.91 7.29 15.98
N HIS A 33 -9.09 7.81 15.06
CA HIS A 33 -8.90 9.27 14.85
C HIS A 33 -9.83 9.87 13.77
N GLY A 34 -10.73 9.06 13.20
CA GLY A 34 -11.67 9.50 12.18
C GLY A 34 -11.01 9.87 10.84
N ILE A 35 -9.85 9.32 10.49
CA ILE A 35 -9.21 9.51 9.19
C ILE A 35 -9.96 8.66 8.15
N ARG A 36 -10.53 9.32 7.14
CA ARG A 36 -11.36 8.66 6.12
C ARG A 36 -10.53 8.26 4.90
N GLN A 37 -10.27 6.97 4.77
CA GLN A 37 -9.70 6.38 3.54
C GLN A 37 -10.76 6.21 2.45
N LEU A 38 -10.36 6.40 1.19
CA LEU A 38 -11.21 6.15 0.02
C LEU A 38 -10.77 4.95 -0.80
N GLY A 39 -9.50 4.56 -0.68
CA GLY A 39 -8.98 3.38 -1.36
C GLY A 39 -7.46 3.27 -1.27
N PHE A 40 -6.99 2.05 -1.50
CA PHE A 40 -5.60 1.64 -1.46
C PHE A 40 -5.30 0.76 -2.68
N TRP A 41 -4.14 0.96 -3.27
CA TRP A 41 -3.67 0.27 -4.46
C TRP A 41 -2.17 0.05 -4.36
N TYR A 42 -1.71 -1.12 -4.75
CA TYR A 42 -0.32 -1.32 -5.17
C TYR A 42 -0.34 -1.74 -6.64
N VAL A 43 0.79 -1.58 -7.31
CA VAL A 43 0.90 -1.90 -8.74
C VAL A 43 0.83 -3.42 -8.94
N PHE A 44 -0.08 -3.86 -9.81
CA PHE A 44 -0.25 -5.27 -10.15
C PHE A 44 1.00 -5.85 -10.80
N ARG A 45 1.40 -7.03 -10.34
CA ARG A 45 2.58 -7.76 -10.81
C ARG A 45 2.13 -9.07 -11.42
N LEU A 46 2.31 -9.17 -12.74
CA LEU A 46 1.92 -10.34 -13.54
C LEU A 46 2.31 -11.67 -12.87
N PHE A 47 3.59 -11.85 -12.53
CA PHE A 47 4.06 -13.16 -12.10
C PHE A 47 3.76 -13.49 -10.64
N SER A 48 3.75 -12.51 -9.73
CA SER A 48 3.37 -12.79 -8.33
C SER A 48 1.86 -13.01 -8.20
N ASP A 49 1.06 -12.19 -8.88
CA ASP A 49 -0.37 -12.13 -8.63
C ASP A 49 -1.14 -13.13 -9.49
N LEU A 50 -0.64 -13.47 -10.69
CA LEU A 50 -1.26 -14.49 -11.55
C LEU A 50 -0.93 -15.91 -11.07
N ILE A 51 0.28 -16.19 -10.59
CA ILE A 51 0.64 -17.53 -10.10
C ILE A 51 -0.20 -17.90 -8.87
N VAL A 52 -0.43 -16.96 -7.94
CA VAL A 52 -1.32 -17.19 -6.78
C VAL A 52 -2.74 -17.49 -7.23
N ARG A 53 -3.26 -16.77 -8.22
CA ARG A 53 -4.61 -16.99 -8.75
C ARG A 53 -4.75 -18.31 -9.52
N LEU A 54 -3.71 -18.74 -10.25
CA LEU A 54 -3.67 -20.03 -10.92
C LEU A 54 -3.59 -21.21 -9.94
N TRP A 55 -2.90 -21.03 -8.80
CA TRP A 55 -2.83 -22.01 -7.72
C TRP A 55 -4.18 -22.31 -7.07
N LEU A 56 -5.04 -21.30 -6.94
CA LEU A 56 -6.37 -21.44 -6.32
C LEU A 56 -7.40 -22.15 -7.22
N TRP A 57 -7.08 -22.41 -8.50
CA TRP A 57 -8.06 -22.85 -9.50
C TRP A 57 -7.72 -24.13 -10.26
N SER A 58 -6.61 -24.84 -9.96
CA SER A 58 -6.23 -25.99 -10.78
C SER A 58 -5.54 -27.13 -10.02
N PRO A 59 -5.88 -28.41 -10.29
CA PRO A 59 -5.14 -29.58 -9.84
C PRO A 59 -3.90 -29.77 -10.76
N ILE A 60 -2.82 -29.01 -10.54
CA ILE A 60 -1.70 -28.97 -11.50
C ILE A 60 -0.64 -30.04 -11.20
N ASN A 61 -0.24 -30.73 -12.28
CA ASN A 61 0.87 -31.69 -12.41
C ASN A 61 2.21 -31.12 -11.88
N PRO A 62 2.99 -31.91 -11.09
CA PRO A 62 4.23 -31.45 -10.44
C PRO A 62 5.30 -30.91 -11.41
N ILE A 63 5.30 -31.29 -12.69
CA ILE A 63 6.25 -30.76 -13.69
C ILE A 63 6.00 -29.28 -13.99
N VAL A 64 4.73 -28.87 -14.10
CA VAL A 64 4.35 -27.47 -14.31
C VAL A 64 4.67 -26.64 -13.06
N LEU A 65 4.57 -27.25 -11.87
CA LEU A 65 4.93 -26.59 -10.62
C LEU A 65 6.42 -26.28 -10.55
N VAL A 66 7.29 -27.22 -10.96
CA VAL A 66 8.73 -27.00 -11.04
C VAL A 66 9.05 -25.91 -12.06
N TYR A 67 8.43 -25.94 -13.24
CA TYR A 67 8.60 -24.91 -14.27
C TYR A 67 8.19 -23.51 -13.78
N LEU A 68 7.00 -23.37 -13.19
CA LEU A 68 6.52 -22.09 -12.63
C LEU A 68 7.40 -21.61 -11.46
N THR A 69 7.93 -22.53 -10.66
CA THR A 69 8.86 -22.20 -9.56
C THR A 69 10.19 -21.67 -10.11
N ILE A 70 10.75 -22.31 -11.15
CA ILE A 70 11.97 -21.86 -11.83
C ILE A 70 11.73 -20.51 -12.53
N VAL A 71 10.61 -20.33 -13.22
CA VAL A 71 10.24 -19.05 -13.87
C VAL A 71 10.05 -17.96 -12.83
N LYS A 72 9.44 -18.26 -11.68
CA LYS A 72 9.38 -17.35 -10.52
C LYS A 72 10.81 -16.99 -10.09
N LEU A 73 11.69 -17.95 -9.82
CA LEU A 73 13.09 -17.70 -9.45
C LEU A 73 13.87 -16.83 -10.47
N ILE A 74 13.54 -16.90 -11.77
CA ILE A 74 14.24 -16.17 -12.83
C ILE A 74 13.63 -14.77 -13.11
N LEU A 75 12.32 -14.59 -12.94
CA LEU A 75 11.59 -13.35 -13.29
C LEU A 75 11.12 -12.53 -12.07
N VAL A 76 11.40 -13.01 -10.86
CA VAL A 76 10.92 -12.40 -9.61
C VAL A 76 11.38 -10.95 -9.48
N ASP A 77 10.38 -10.10 -9.25
CA ASP A 77 10.44 -8.71 -8.80
C ASP A 77 10.70 -7.58 -9.80
N ARG A 78 10.78 -7.82 -11.11
CA ARG A 78 11.10 -6.71 -12.05
C ARG A 78 10.05 -6.30 -13.07
N THR A 79 8.93 -7.00 -13.22
CA THR A 79 7.98 -6.70 -14.29
C THR A 79 6.63 -6.25 -13.75
N THR A 80 6.53 -4.95 -13.45
CA THR A 80 5.25 -4.24 -13.50
C THR A 80 4.63 -4.48 -14.88
N LEU A 81 3.36 -4.90 -14.94
CA LEU A 81 2.65 -5.12 -16.22
C LEU A 81 2.69 -3.84 -17.07
N VAL A 82 2.26 -2.74 -16.47
CA VAL A 82 2.26 -1.38 -17.03
C VAL A 82 2.35 -0.40 -15.85
N GLY A 83 3.30 0.54 -15.86
CA GLY A 83 3.42 1.58 -14.83
C GLY A 83 4.85 1.79 -14.30
N PRO A 84 5.08 2.91 -13.57
CA PRO A 84 6.41 3.42 -13.27
C PRO A 84 7.18 2.65 -12.18
N ASP A 85 6.54 2.11 -11.13
CA ASP A 85 7.25 1.39 -10.06
C ASP A 85 6.42 0.26 -9.43
N ALA A 86 7.00 -0.94 -9.29
CA ALA A 86 6.31 -2.10 -8.72
C ALA A 86 6.13 -2.00 -7.20
N ASN A 87 6.93 -1.17 -6.51
CA ASN A 87 7.09 -1.14 -5.05
C ASN A 87 6.29 -0.03 -4.36
N ASP A 88 5.38 0.61 -5.08
CA ASP A 88 4.59 1.72 -4.57
C ASP A 88 3.29 1.24 -3.93
N LEU A 89 2.99 1.78 -2.75
CA LEU A 89 1.65 1.82 -2.18
C LEU A 89 1.04 3.19 -2.46
N THR A 90 -0.02 3.22 -3.25
CA THR A 90 -0.81 4.42 -3.53
C THR A 90 -2.12 4.35 -2.77
N TYR A 91 -2.52 5.43 -2.13
CA TYR A 91 -3.81 5.48 -1.44
C TYR A 91 -4.34 6.91 -1.37
N MET A 92 -5.64 7.03 -1.10
CA MET A 92 -6.34 8.31 -1.11
C MET A 92 -7.14 8.53 0.17
N LEU A 93 -7.07 9.75 0.69
CA LEU A 93 -7.78 10.20 1.89
C LEU A 93 -8.73 11.35 1.57
N ALA A 94 -9.80 11.47 2.34
CA ALA A 94 -10.74 12.57 2.28
C ALA A 94 -10.67 13.42 3.56
N TRP A 95 -10.67 14.74 3.38
CA TRP A 95 -10.61 15.74 4.43
C TRP A 95 -11.72 16.78 4.24
N GLU A 96 -12.35 17.22 5.33
CA GLU A 96 -13.28 18.35 5.31
C GLU A 96 -12.52 19.66 5.09
N SER A 97 -11.36 19.81 5.72
CA SER A 97 -10.49 20.99 5.62
C SER A 97 -9.01 20.65 5.89
N LEU A 98 -8.10 21.57 5.54
CA LEU A 98 -6.67 21.41 5.87
C LEU A 98 -6.41 21.46 7.38
N ALA A 99 -7.18 22.26 8.13
CA ALA A 99 -7.04 22.35 9.59
C ALA A 99 -7.44 21.04 10.28
N GLU A 100 -8.57 20.45 9.87
CA GLU A 100 -8.99 19.13 10.36
C GLU A 100 -7.97 18.04 10.03
N ARG A 101 -7.41 18.08 8.80
CA ARG A 101 -6.34 17.18 8.39
C ARG A 101 -5.13 17.26 9.34
N GLU A 102 -4.64 18.47 9.60
CA GLU A 102 -3.49 18.68 10.50
C GLU A 102 -3.78 18.13 11.90
N GLN A 103 -4.93 18.49 12.47
CA GLN A 103 -5.35 17.99 13.77
C GLN A 103 -5.39 16.45 13.83
N LYS A 104 -5.96 15.79 12.82
CA LYS A 104 -6.07 14.32 12.79
C LYS A 104 -4.72 13.64 12.56
N TRP A 105 -3.86 14.20 11.72
CA TRP A 105 -2.51 13.67 11.53
C TRP A 105 -1.69 13.81 12.81
N ASP A 106 -1.76 14.95 13.49
CA ASP A 106 -1.05 15.17 14.75
C ASP A 106 -1.55 14.20 15.83
N ALA A 107 -2.86 13.97 15.94
CA ALA A 107 -3.42 12.98 16.84
C ALA A 107 -2.92 11.55 16.51
N PHE A 108 -2.88 11.19 15.23
CA PHE A 108 -2.35 9.89 14.78
C PHE A 108 -0.86 9.72 15.09
N PHE A 109 -0.02 10.72 14.80
CA PHE A 109 1.43 10.62 15.03
C PHE A 109 1.79 10.56 16.52
N ASN A 110 0.96 11.12 17.39
CA ASN A 110 1.12 11.06 18.84
C ASN A 110 0.42 9.86 19.48
N ASP A 111 -0.27 9.01 18.72
CA ASP A 111 -0.90 7.81 19.27
C ASP A 111 0.15 6.78 19.69
N PRO A 112 0.17 6.34 20.97
CA PRO A 112 1.17 5.39 21.45
C PRO A 112 1.13 4.05 20.71
N GLU A 113 -0.05 3.58 20.27
CA GLU A 113 -0.16 2.34 19.49
C GLU A 113 0.51 2.48 18.12
N TRP A 114 0.42 3.68 17.51
CA TRP A 114 1.10 3.96 16.26
C TRP A 114 2.61 4.05 16.44
N ILE A 115 3.07 4.72 17.49
CA ILE A 115 4.51 4.86 17.80
C ILE A 115 5.13 3.47 17.97
N GLU A 116 4.48 2.59 18.74
CA GLU A 116 4.92 1.20 18.94
C GLU A 116 4.89 0.39 17.63
N ALA A 117 3.77 0.43 16.90
CA ALA A 117 3.63 -0.29 15.63
C ALA A 117 4.68 0.14 14.62
N ARG A 118 4.97 1.45 14.53
CA ARG A 118 6.01 2.00 13.67
C ARG A 118 7.39 1.49 14.09
N ALA A 119 7.75 1.60 15.37
CA ALA A 119 9.03 1.12 15.88
C ALA A 119 9.24 -0.37 15.58
N ASN A 120 8.23 -1.20 15.84
CA ASN A 120 8.30 -2.64 15.57
C ASN A 120 8.42 -2.94 14.07
N SER A 121 7.69 -2.22 13.22
CA SER A 121 7.72 -2.42 11.76
C SER A 121 9.04 -1.96 11.11
N GLU A 122 9.71 -0.96 11.70
CA GLU A 122 10.93 -0.35 11.18
C GLU A 122 12.19 -0.80 11.94
N LYS A 123 12.09 -1.85 12.78
CA LYS A 123 13.22 -2.42 13.53
C LYS A 123 14.39 -2.87 12.65
N ASP A 124 14.05 -3.38 11.46
CA ASP A 124 15.01 -3.84 10.46
C ASP A 124 15.40 -2.71 9.49
N GLY A 125 15.11 -1.45 9.85
CA GLY A 125 15.39 -0.23 9.10
C GLY A 125 14.14 0.41 8.48
N ALA A 126 14.33 1.53 7.77
CA ALA A 126 13.25 2.27 7.11
C ALA A 126 12.48 1.40 6.10
N ILE A 127 11.16 1.53 6.04
CA ILE A 127 10.33 0.84 5.05
C ILE A 127 10.22 1.64 3.75
N ASN A 128 9.98 2.94 3.87
CA ASN A 128 9.77 3.83 2.73
C ASN A 128 11.09 4.48 2.30
N ALA A 129 11.40 4.42 1.02
CA ALA A 129 12.47 5.21 0.40
C ALA A 129 12.00 6.64 0.11
N LYS A 130 10.74 6.81 -0.27
CA LYS A 130 10.13 8.12 -0.57
C LYS A 130 8.66 8.12 -0.19
N VAL A 131 8.18 9.27 0.29
CA VAL A 131 6.76 9.54 0.52
C VAL A 131 6.40 10.83 -0.21
N ALA A 132 5.41 10.77 -1.10
CA ALA A 132 4.87 11.93 -1.79
C ALA A 132 3.38 12.09 -1.47
N SER A 133 2.94 13.34 -1.30
CA SER A 133 1.54 13.72 -1.12
C SER A 133 1.13 14.74 -2.16
N SER A 134 -0.12 14.70 -2.59
CA SER A 134 -0.72 15.71 -3.47
C SER A 134 -2.15 15.99 -3.04
N PHE A 135 -2.52 17.27 -2.99
CA PHE A 135 -3.89 17.70 -2.73
C PHE A 135 -4.64 17.84 -4.05
N LEU A 136 -5.80 17.20 -4.13
CA LEU A 136 -6.63 17.12 -5.31
C LEU A 136 -7.99 17.76 -5.01
N VAL A 137 -8.52 18.45 -6.02
CA VAL A 137 -9.87 18.98 -6.03
C VAL A 137 -10.64 18.20 -7.10
N PRO A 138 -11.77 17.56 -6.77
CA PRO A 138 -12.54 16.81 -7.75
C PRO A 138 -13.13 17.78 -8.78
N THR A 139 -13.16 17.37 -10.05
CA THR A 139 -13.89 18.12 -11.07
C THR A 139 -15.40 17.93 -10.88
N LYS A 140 -16.22 18.79 -11.51
CA LYS A 140 -17.70 18.72 -11.40
C LYS A 140 -18.32 17.41 -11.90
N PHE A 141 -17.61 16.67 -12.75
CA PHE A 141 -18.08 15.40 -13.31
C PHE A 141 -17.44 14.18 -12.62
N SER A 142 -16.65 14.40 -11.58
CA SER A 142 -16.08 13.32 -10.77
C SER A 142 -17.19 12.57 -10.04
N ALA A 143 -17.15 11.24 -10.08
CA ALA A 143 -18.09 10.41 -9.32
C ALA A 143 -17.91 10.58 -7.79
N ILE A 144 -16.73 11.00 -7.35
CA ILE A 144 -16.44 11.41 -5.98
C ILE A 144 -16.55 12.95 -5.90
N GLN A 145 -17.35 13.45 -4.96
CA GLN A 145 -17.57 14.88 -4.67
C GLN A 145 -17.33 15.16 -3.18
#